data_AF-A0AAX0J3J2-F1
#
_entry.id   AF-A0AAX0J3J2-F1
#
_cell.length_a   1.000
_cell.length_b   1.000
_cell.length_c   1.000
_cell.angle_alpha   90.00
_cell.angle_beta   90.00
_cell.angle_gamma   90.00
#
_symmetry.space_group_name_H-M   'P 1'
#
loop_
_entity.id
_entity.type
_entity.pdbx_description
1 polymer ?
#
loop_
_entity_poly.entity_id
_entity_poly.type
_entity_poly.pdbx_seq_one_letter_code
_entity_poly.pdbx_strand_id
1 'polypeptide(L)'
;MAILARESDSEIRGFKESATAVARNVAILDTINTDLAYKDELVLDDIVAMQTALVAEKPLQGVRTTQNWIGGSDYHPLDAAFVPPPPAQVPRLLDDLIEYFNGADHAALVQAALVHAQFETIHPFPDGNGRVGRAMIHALLQRRGLTDAAILPVSMVLATLGDRYVDGLTKFREGDVLAWISFFVEAAQVATTKAAELADSVAALEAEWMDKVNHHRTAQGSTRALKSNSTEFQLLKKLPAMPLVTVPIVKSELGISSTSTARDALDSLTDAGILRKKVIGVGGLLGYFADDVFMLVDDAERQLASTQFNTRLSPPTGRAVPALRDK
;
A
#
# COMPACT_ATOMS: atom_id res chain seq x y z
N MET A 1 -9.04 -4.23 -2.32
CA MET A 1 -8.43 -5.07 -1.27
C MET A 1 -8.89 -4.70 0.14
N ALA A 2 -8.94 -3.41 0.51
CA ALA A 2 -9.36 -2.96 1.85
C ALA A 2 -10.79 -3.41 2.25
N ILE A 3 -11.71 -3.61 1.31
CA ILE A 3 -13.08 -4.05 1.59
C ILE A 3 -13.15 -5.55 1.94
N LEU A 4 -12.27 -6.39 1.37
CA LEU A 4 -12.15 -7.80 1.78
C LEU A 4 -11.59 -7.95 3.20
N ALA A 5 -10.94 -6.91 3.74
CA ALA A 5 -10.44 -6.86 5.12
C ALA A 5 -11.45 -6.26 6.11
N ARG A 6 -12.57 -5.69 5.63
CA ARG A 6 -13.64 -5.10 6.46
C ARG A 6 -14.76 -6.08 6.78
N GLU A 7 -14.91 -7.15 6.00
CA GLU A 7 -15.79 -8.27 6.35
C GLU A 7 -15.01 -9.32 7.15
N SER A 8 -15.65 -9.87 8.18
CA SER A 8 -15.08 -10.80 9.16
C SER A 8 -14.18 -11.89 8.54
N ASP A 9 -13.06 -12.18 9.22
CA ASP A 9 -12.04 -13.22 8.94
C ASP A 9 -12.56 -14.62 8.53
N SER A 10 -13.86 -14.89 8.62
CA SER A 10 -14.47 -16.21 8.48
C SER A 10 -14.85 -16.64 7.05
N GLU A 11 -14.96 -15.76 6.04
CA GLU A 11 -15.62 -16.14 4.78
C GLU A 11 -14.76 -16.25 3.51
N ILE A 12 -13.47 -15.90 3.53
CA ILE A 12 -12.64 -15.88 2.31
C ILE A 12 -11.47 -16.88 2.39
N ARG A 13 -11.76 -18.19 2.37
CA ARG A 13 -10.75 -19.22 2.06
C ARG A 13 -10.74 -19.55 0.57
N GLY A 14 -9.60 -19.29 -0.06
CA GLY A 14 -9.38 -19.29 -1.51
C GLY A 14 -8.27 -18.32 -1.93
N PHE A 15 -7.93 -17.38 -1.05
CA PHE A 15 -6.72 -16.57 -1.08
C PHE A 15 -5.65 -17.18 -0.16
N LYS A 16 -4.38 -17.13 -0.56
CA LYS A 16 -3.25 -17.50 0.32
C LYS A 16 -3.25 -16.56 1.54
N GLU A 17 -2.89 -17.05 2.73
CA GLU A 17 -2.78 -16.26 3.97
C GLU A 17 -2.01 -14.94 3.78
N SER A 18 -1.02 -14.94 2.86
CA SER A 18 -0.26 -13.75 2.47
C SER A 18 -1.11 -12.61 1.90
N ALA A 19 -2.15 -12.91 1.11
CA ALA A 19 -2.98 -11.87 0.47
C ALA A 19 -3.94 -11.22 1.46
N THR A 20 -4.49 -11.99 2.41
CA THR A 20 -5.31 -11.47 3.51
C THR A 20 -4.48 -10.56 4.41
N ALA A 21 -3.26 -10.97 4.76
CA ALA A 21 -2.34 -10.15 5.55
C ALA A 21 -1.98 -8.83 4.84
N VAL A 22 -1.73 -8.86 3.52
CA VAL A 22 -1.47 -7.65 2.72
C VAL A 22 -2.71 -6.73 2.69
N ALA A 23 -3.89 -7.27 2.41
CA ALA A 23 -5.13 -6.49 2.37
C ALA A 23 -5.43 -5.82 3.73
N ARG A 24 -5.23 -6.55 4.82
CA ARG A 24 -5.34 -6.04 6.19
C ARG A 24 -4.34 -4.91 6.45
N ASN A 25 -3.07 -5.11 6.09
CA ASN A 25 -2.04 -4.09 6.28
C ASN A 25 -2.33 -2.81 5.48
N VAL A 26 -2.83 -2.93 4.25
CA VAL A 26 -3.24 -1.77 3.44
C VAL A 26 -4.41 -1.03 4.09
N ALA A 27 -5.43 -1.75 4.58
CA ALA A 27 -6.57 -1.13 5.26
C ALA A 27 -6.19 -0.44 6.57
N ILE A 28 -5.25 -1.04 7.32
CA ILE A 28 -4.68 -0.49 8.54
C ILE A 28 -3.93 0.81 8.22
N LEU A 29 -3.06 0.79 7.19
CA LEU A 29 -2.30 1.97 6.78
C LEU A 29 -3.20 3.11 6.29
N ASP A 30 -4.25 2.80 5.52
CA ASP A 30 -5.20 3.78 5.01
C ASP A 30 -5.94 4.49 6.16
N THR A 31 -6.46 3.70 7.11
CA THR A 31 -7.14 4.23 8.31
C THR A 31 -6.19 5.06 9.16
N ILE A 32 -5.04 4.49 9.53
CA ILE A 32 -4.10 5.16 10.44
C ILE A 32 -3.55 6.43 9.80
N ASN A 33 -3.09 6.39 8.55
CA ASN A 33 -2.52 7.58 7.93
C ASN A 33 -3.55 8.71 7.82
N THR A 34 -4.81 8.36 7.52
CA THR A 34 -5.91 9.33 7.51
C THR A 34 -6.12 9.93 8.90
N ASP A 35 -6.27 9.10 9.93
CA ASP A 35 -6.50 9.57 11.30
C ASP A 35 -5.36 10.47 11.79
N LEU A 36 -4.11 10.08 11.52
CA LEU A 36 -2.93 10.83 11.91
C LEU A 36 -2.71 12.10 11.08
N ALA A 37 -3.11 12.11 9.81
CA ALA A 37 -2.98 13.28 8.96
C ALA A 37 -3.88 14.44 9.41
N TYR A 38 -5.08 14.12 9.90
CA TYR A 38 -6.07 15.11 10.32
C TYR A 38 -6.07 15.44 11.82
N LYS A 39 -5.28 14.71 12.63
CA LYS A 39 -5.13 15.01 14.05
C LYS A 39 -4.36 16.31 14.26
N ASP A 40 -4.80 17.22 15.11
CA ASP A 40 -4.12 18.51 15.31
C ASP A 40 -2.65 18.35 15.75
N GLU A 41 -2.38 17.41 16.65
CA GLU A 41 -1.05 17.12 17.19
C GLU A 41 -0.86 15.61 17.36
N LEU A 42 0.25 15.08 16.84
CA LEU A 42 0.68 13.72 17.11
C LEU A 42 1.41 13.64 18.45
N VAL A 43 1.18 12.55 19.17
CA VAL A 43 1.86 12.21 20.42
C VAL A 43 2.46 10.81 20.33
N LEU A 44 3.32 10.45 21.29
CA LEU A 44 4.00 9.15 21.31
C LEU A 44 3.03 7.96 21.24
N ASP A 45 1.91 8.05 21.96
CA ASP A 45 0.89 7.00 21.98
C ASP A 45 0.29 6.72 20.59
N ASP A 46 0.26 7.71 19.69
CA ASP A 46 -0.20 7.51 18.31
C ASP A 46 0.79 6.64 17.52
N ILE A 47 2.10 6.87 17.71
CA ILE A 47 3.15 6.08 17.05
C ILE A 47 3.17 4.65 17.61
N VAL A 48 2.95 4.49 18.91
CA VAL A 48 2.81 3.17 19.55
C VAL A 48 1.56 2.46 19.05
N ALA A 49 0.41 3.14 18.96
CA ALA A 49 -0.83 2.57 18.42
C ALA A 49 -0.65 2.15 16.96
N MET A 50 0.05 2.94 16.16
CA MET A 50 0.42 2.59 14.79
C MET A 50 1.27 1.31 14.76
N GLN A 51 2.28 1.20 15.62
CA GLN A 51 3.11 0.01 15.72
C GLN A 51 2.28 -1.23 16.06
N THR A 52 1.47 -1.15 17.12
CA THR A 52 0.60 -2.23 17.58
C THR A 52 -0.32 -2.72 16.48
N ALA A 53 -0.96 -1.82 15.73
CA ALA A 53 -1.83 -2.19 14.62
C ALA A 53 -1.05 -2.88 13.47
N LEU A 54 0.13 -2.35 13.12
CA LEU A 54 0.95 -2.90 12.02
C LEU A 54 1.64 -4.22 12.37
N VAL A 55 1.78 -4.54 13.67
CA VAL A 55 2.43 -5.78 14.14
C VAL A 55 1.51 -6.68 14.96
N ALA A 56 0.18 -6.53 14.90
CA ALA A 56 -0.79 -7.17 15.80
C ALA A 56 -0.60 -8.69 16.05
N GLU A 57 -0.02 -9.43 15.11
CA GLU A 57 0.31 -10.86 15.24
C GLU A 57 1.59 -11.16 16.06
N LYS A 58 2.31 -10.12 16.49
CA LYS A 58 3.60 -10.21 17.18
C LYS A 58 3.41 -9.84 18.67
N PRO A 59 4.08 -10.56 19.58
CA PRO A 59 3.97 -10.30 21.02
C PRO A 59 4.75 -9.06 21.49
N LEU A 60 5.70 -8.58 20.69
CA LEU A 60 6.58 -7.46 21.07
C LEU A 60 6.01 -6.14 20.54
N GLN A 61 5.50 -5.32 21.45
CA GLN A 61 4.83 -4.05 21.16
C GLN A 61 5.31 -2.95 22.10
N GLY A 62 5.20 -1.70 21.66
CA GLY A 62 5.64 -0.53 22.42
C GLY A 62 7.16 -0.30 22.40
N VAL A 63 7.57 0.83 22.99
CA VAL A 63 8.96 1.29 22.99
C VAL A 63 9.86 0.25 23.67
N ARG A 64 11.00 -0.06 23.03
CA ARG A 64 11.93 -1.07 23.52
C ARG A 64 12.56 -0.66 24.85
N THR A 65 12.73 -1.64 25.72
CA THR A 65 13.49 -1.51 26.98
C THR A 65 14.87 -2.17 26.91
N THR A 66 15.13 -2.94 25.85
CA THR A 66 16.39 -3.63 25.59
C THR A 66 17.07 -3.07 24.34
N GLN A 67 18.38 -3.25 24.25
CA GLN A 67 19.15 -2.84 23.08
C GLN A 67 18.83 -3.75 21.88
N ASN A 68 18.47 -3.15 20.75
CA ASN A 68 18.40 -3.80 19.45
C ASN A 68 19.57 -3.34 18.57
N TRP A 69 19.72 -3.94 17.39
CA TRP A 69 20.73 -3.57 16.41
C TRP A 69 20.24 -3.93 15.00
N ILE A 70 20.88 -3.36 13.99
CA ILE A 70 20.51 -3.52 12.57
C ILE A 70 21.63 -4.27 11.86
N GLY A 71 21.28 -5.37 11.18
CA GLY A 71 22.23 -6.25 10.49
C GLY A 71 23.07 -7.11 11.45
N GLY A 72 23.84 -8.04 10.90
CA GLY A 72 24.69 -8.94 11.68
C GLY A 72 23.96 -10.16 12.24
N SER A 73 24.28 -10.54 13.48
CA SER A 73 23.80 -11.74 14.17
C SER A 73 22.53 -11.50 14.97
N ASP A 74 21.65 -12.49 15.12
CA ASP A 74 20.46 -12.40 15.98
C ASP A 74 20.81 -12.44 17.49
N TYR A 75 22.05 -12.76 17.84
CA TYR A 75 22.45 -13.01 19.23
C TYR A 75 23.32 -11.91 19.85
N HIS A 76 24.05 -11.16 19.03
CA HIS A 76 24.97 -10.11 19.51
C HIS A 76 25.23 -9.02 18.47
N PRO A 77 25.58 -7.80 18.91
CA PRO A 77 25.79 -6.67 18.01
C PRO A 77 27.21 -6.58 17.41
N LEU A 78 28.11 -7.56 17.66
CA LEU A 78 29.52 -7.48 17.22
C LEU A 78 29.68 -7.24 15.72
N ASP A 79 28.83 -7.86 14.91
CA ASP A 79 28.83 -7.72 13.44
C ASP A 79 27.66 -6.86 12.95
N ALA A 80 27.04 -6.07 13.85
CA ALA A 80 25.93 -5.21 13.47
C ALA A 80 26.40 -4.09 12.55
N ALA A 81 25.63 -3.83 11.49
CA ALA A 81 25.87 -2.69 10.62
C ALA A 81 25.61 -1.37 11.36
N PHE A 82 24.69 -1.38 12.33
CA PHE A 82 24.41 -0.24 13.17
C PHE A 82 23.82 -0.64 14.52
N VAL A 83 24.28 0.04 15.58
CA VAL A 83 23.71 -0.07 16.94
C VAL A 83 23.01 1.25 17.27
N PRO A 84 21.65 1.27 17.32
CA PRO A 84 20.86 2.45 17.69
C PRO A 84 21.14 2.95 19.11
N PRO A 85 20.66 4.16 19.47
CA PRO A 85 20.86 4.74 20.81
C PRO A 85 20.45 3.81 21.96
N PRO A 86 21.03 3.95 23.17
CA PRO A 86 20.61 3.18 24.33
C PRO A 86 19.11 3.34 24.64
N PRO A 87 18.39 2.31 25.12
CA PRO A 87 16.95 2.37 25.40
C PRO A 87 16.54 3.55 26.27
N ALA A 88 17.36 3.91 27.26
CA ALA A 88 17.10 5.03 28.17
C ALA A 88 17.03 6.40 27.47
N GLN A 89 17.59 6.54 26.26
CA GLN A 89 17.53 7.78 25.49
C GLN A 89 16.32 7.84 24.54
N VAL A 90 15.72 6.69 24.24
CA VAL A 90 14.66 6.58 23.22
C VAL A 90 13.45 7.47 23.51
N PRO A 91 12.90 7.55 24.74
CA PRO A 91 11.75 8.40 25.01
C PRO A 91 11.99 9.87 24.63
N ARG A 92 13.09 10.45 25.13
CA ARG A 92 13.46 11.84 24.81
C ARG A 92 13.69 12.08 23.32
N LEU A 93 14.29 11.11 22.61
CA LEU A 93 14.53 11.22 21.18
C LEU A 93 13.24 11.12 20.35
N LEU A 94 12.26 10.34 20.82
CA LEU A 94 10.94 10.29 20.19
C LEU A 94 10.17 11.57 20.42
N ASP A 95 10.22 12.15 21.63
CA ASP A 95 9.57 13.43 21.92
C ASP A 95 10.09 14.54 20.98
N ASP A 96 11.42 14.63 20.83
CA ASP A 96 12.08 15.57 19.90
C ASP A 96 11.66 15.35 18.43
N LEU A 97 11.60 14.09 17.99
CA LEU A 97 11.14 13.75 16.64
C LEU A 97 9.66 14.09 16.42
N ILE A 98 8.80 13.88 17.43
CA ILE A 98 7.37 14.17 17.37
C ILE A 98 7.14 15.68 17.31
N GLU A 99 7.85 16.46 18.12
CA GLU A 99 7.83 17.93 18.06
C GLU A 99 8.21 18.41 16.65
N TYR A 100 9.30 17.88 16.08
CA TYR A 100 9.72 18.18 14.72
C TYR A 100 8.68 17.74 13.65
N PHE A 101 8.04 16.59 13.84
CA PHE A 101 6.98 16.12 12.95
C PHE A 101 5.78 17.08 12.93
N ASN A 102 5.36 17.55 14.11
CA ASN A 102 4.19 18.41 14.24
C ASN A 102 4.40 19.82 13.69
N GLY A 103 5.60 20.40 13.89
CA GLY A 103 5.79 21.85 13.75
C GLY A 103 6.85 22.33 12.77
N ALA A 104 7.57 21.46 12.04
CA ALA A 104 8.68 21.95 11.20
C ALA A 104 8.24 22.77 9.98
N ASP A 105 9.05 23.77 9.63
CA ASP A 105 8.84 24.69 8.50
C ASP A 105 9.51 24.25 7.19
N HIS A 106 10.20 23.11 7.19
CA HIS A 106 10.80 22.57 5.97
C HIS A 106 9.73 22.19 4.93
N ALA A 107 10.14 22.15 3.65
CA ALA A 107 9.32 21.57 2.60
C ALA A 107 8.93 20.13 2.97
N ALA A 108 7.68 19.75 2.68
CA ALA A 108 7.11 18.50 3.18
C ALA A 108 7.92 17.23 2.80
N LEU A 109 8.50 17.18 1.59
CA LEU A 109 9.39 16.09 1.19
C LEU A 109 10.69 16.04 2.00
N VAL A 110 11.26 17.20 2.32
CA VAL A 110 12.47 17.31 3.16
C VAL A 110 12.14 16.88 4.59
N GLN A 111 11.01 17.35 5.12
CA GLN A 111 10.55 16.95 6.45
C GLN A 111 10.32 15.42 6.50
N ALA A 112 9.70 14.83 5.47
CA ALA A 112 9.48 13.38 5.38
C ALA A 112 10.80 12.60 5.35
N ALA A 113 11.77 13.06 4.57
CA ALA A 113 13.10 12.47 4.51
C ALA A 113 13.75 12.46 5.90
N LEU A 114 13.74 13.61 6.58
CA LEU A 114 14.37 13.78 7.90
C LEU A 114 13.67 12.96 8.99
N VAL A 115 12.34 13.00 9.03
CA VAL A 115 11.53 12.19 9.95
C VAL A 115 11.85 10.71 9.76
N HIS A 116 11.87 10.23 8.52
CA HIS A 116 12.13 8.82 8.22
C HIS A 116 13.53 8.40 8.67
N ALA A 117 14.58 9.15 8.29
CA ALA A 117 15.95 8.82 8.68
C ALA A 117 16.17 8.89 10.19
N GLN A 118 15.60 9.89 10.86
CA GLN A 118 15.71 10.04 12.30
C GLN A 118 14.98 8.91 13.03
N PHE A 119 13.77 8.55 12.60
CA PHE A 119 13.02 7.42 13.15
C PHE A 119 13.79 6.10 13.02
N GLU A 120 14.32 5.80 11.82
CA GLU A 120 15.11 4.60 11.56
C GLU A 120 16.43 4.57 12.35
N THR A 121 16.98 5.74 12.67
CA THR A 121 18.19 5.89 13.49
C THR A 121 17.90 5.70 14.99
N ILE A 122 16.78 6.20 15.50
CA ILE A 122 16.34 5.97 16.88
C ILE A 122 16.00 4.48 17.09
N HIS A 123 15.38 3.87 16.07
CA HIS A 123 14.96 2.47 16.02
C HIS A 123 14.20 2.05 17.29
N PRO A 124 13.07 2.71 17.60
CA PRO A 124 12.48 2.73 18.94
C PRO A 124 11.80 1.43 19.36
N PHE A 125 11.43 0.56 18.43
CA PHE A 125 10.62 -0.61 18.69
C PHE A 125 11.43 -1.92 18.65
N PRO A 126 10.99 -2.97 19.36
CA PRO A 126 11.58 -4.30 19.23
C PRO A 126 11.31 -4.96 17.86
N ASP A 127 10.15 -4.66 17.24
CA ASP A 127 9.79 -5.05 15.87
C ASP A 127 8.88 -3.95 15.28
N GLY A 128 8.82 -3.85 13.95
CA GLY A 128 7.92 -2.97 13.24
C GLY A 128 8.52 -1.62 12.86
N ASN A 129 9.79 -1.33 13.20
CA ASN A 129 10.45 -0.05 12.88
C ASN A 129 10.27 0.31 11.40
N GLY A 130 10.71 -0.55 10.48
CA GLY A 130 10.56 -0.27 9.05
C GLY A 130 9.11 -0.03 8.61
N ARG A 131 8.13 -0.71 9.23
CA ARG A 131 6.70 -0.54 8.89
C ARG A 131 6.18 0.82 9.37
N VAL A 132 6.49 1.19 10.61
CA VAL A 132 6.11 2.48 11.21
C VAL A 132 6.83 3.63 10.51
N GLY A 133 8.15 3.54 10.31
CA GLY A 133 8.94 4.56 9.65
C GLY A 133 8.43 4.87 8.24
N ARG A 134 7.98 3.84 7.51
CA ARG A 134 7.33 4.01 6.20
C ARG A 134 5.94 4.63 6.29
N ALA A 135 5.11 4.19 7.23
CA ALA A 135 3.80 4.78 7.45
C ALA A 135 3.88 6.27 7.82
N MET A 136 4.87 6.66 8.62
CA MET A 136 5.13 8.06 8.97
C MET A 136 5.46 8.95 7.76
N ILE A 137 6.09 8.41 6.70
CA ILE A 137 6.28 9.15 5.43
C ILE A 137 4.91 9.56 4.88
N HIS A 138 3.99 8.60 4.78
CA HIS A 138 2.66 8.81 4.19
C HIS A 138 1.80 9.75 5.05
N ALA A 139 1.76 9.51 6.36
CA ALA A 139 1.03 10.37 7.29
C ALA A 139 1.50 11.83 7.18
N LEU A 140 2.82 12.06 7.07
CA LEU A 140 3.36 13.41 6.94
C LEU A 140 3.01 14.06 5.60
N LEU A 141 3.16 13.34 4.49
CA LEU A 141 2.83 13.88 3.17
C LEU A 141 1.34 14.25 3.06
N GLN A 142 0.45 13.44 3.65
CA GLN A 142 -0.97 13.72 3.71
C GLN A 142 -1.27 14.91 4.64
N ARG A 143 -0.71 14.91 5.85
CA ARG A 143 -0.81 16.03 6.80
C ARG A 143 -0.40 17.37 6.20
N ARG A 144 0.65 17.37 5.36
CA ARG A 144 1.18 18.58 4.71
C ARG A 144 0.49 18.90 3.37
N GLY A 145 -0.56 18.17 3.00
CA GLY A 145 -1.38 18.45 1.82
C GLY A 145 -0.72 18.11 0.48
N LEU A 146 0.33 17.29 0.45
CA LEU A 146 0.93 16.82 -0.81
C LEU A 146 0.17 15.64 -1.43
N THR A 147 -0.62 14.92 -0.64
CA THR A 147 -1.44 13.79 -1.09
C THR A 147 -2.78 13.79 -0.37
N ASP A 148 -3.89 13.68 -1.10
CA ASP A 148 -5.23 13.69 -0.47
C ASP A 148 -5.60 12.32 0.14
N ALA A 149 -5.23 11.23 -0.54
CA ALA A 149 -5.44 9.85 -0.10
C ALA A 149 -4.47 8.84 -0.76
N ALA A 150 -3.57 9.31 -1.64
CA ALA A 150 -2.73 8.44 -2.45
C ALA A 150 -1.50 7.96 -1.66
N ILE A 151 -1.40 6.64 -1.45
CA ILE A 151 -0.20 5.99 -0.92
C ILE A 151 0.84 5.89 -2.04
N LEU A 152 1.76 6.86 -2.12
CA LEU A 152 2.86 6.86 -3.08
C LEU A 152 3.84 5.70 -2.81
N PRO A 153 4.31 4.94 -3.80
CA PRO A 153 5.18 3.77 -3.57
C PRO A 153 6.64 4.12 -3.19
N VAL A 154 6.89 5.25 -2.50
CA VAL A 154 8.22 5.71 -2.04
C VAL A 154 8.92 4.60 -1.27
N SER A 155 8.20 4.03 -0.31
CA SER A 155 8.59 2.87 0.47
C SER A 155 9.08 1.68 -0.37
N MET A 156 8.40 1.38 -1.48
CA MET A 156 8.79 0.28 -2.37
C MET A 156 10.02 0.64 -3.18
N VAL A 157 10.14 1.89 -3.62
CA VAL A 157 11.33 2.39 -4.33
C VAL A 157 12.56 2.33 -3.41
N LEU A 158 12.45 2.80 -2.17
CA LEU A 158 13.54 2.74 -1.19
C LEU A 158 13.97 1.29 -0.91
N ALA A 159 13.02 0.37 -0.75
CA ALA A 159 13.30 -1.05 -0.54
C ALA A 159 14.03 -1.69 -1.74
N THR A 160 13.63 -1.32 -2.96
CA THR A 160 14.26 -1.80 -4.20
C THR A 160 15.65 -1.22 -4.40
N LEU A 161 15.89 0.00 -3.92
CA LEU A 161 17.20 0.64 -3.89
C LEU A 161 17.92 0.37 -2.55
N GLY A 162 17.78 -0.83 -1.99
CA GLY A 162 18.20 -1.19 -0.63
C GLY A 162 19.64 -0.79 -0.28
N ASP A 163 20.61 -1.05 -1.16
CA ASP A 163 22.02 -0.69 -0.92
C ASP A 163 22.21 0.83 -0.83
N ARG A 164 21.56 1.59 -1.74
CA ARG A 164 21.58 3.06 -1.71
C ARG A 164 20.84 3.63 -0.50
N TYR A 165 19.77 2.95 -0.08
CA TYR A 165 19.01 3.31 1.11
C TYR A 165 19.84 3.15 2.38
N VAL A 166 20.52 2.01 2.54
CA VAL A 166 21.42 1.78 3.68
C VAL A 166 22.59 2.76 3.66
N ASP A 167 23.24 2.98 2.51
CA ASP A 167 24.31 3.97 2.35
C ASP A 167 23.84 5.40 2.71
N GLY A 168 22.66 5.79 2.24
CA GLY A 168 22.06 7.09 2.54
C GLY A 168 21.78 7.28 4.04
N LEU A 169 21.25 6.26 4.72
CA LEU A 169 21.06 6.31 6.18
C LEU A 169 22.37 6.36 6.95
N THR A 170 23.40 5.65 6.49
CA THR A 170 24.75 5.73 7.08
C THR A 170 25.31 7.15 6.95
N LYS A 171 25.25 7.75 5.76
CA LYS A 171 25.67 9.14 5.53
C LYS A 171 24.92 10.14 6.39
N PHE A 172 23.60 9.97 6.53
CA PHE A 172 22.80 10.79 7.44
C PHE A 172 23.33 10.74 8.88
N ARG A 173 23.64 9.54 9.39
CA ARG A 173 24.19 9.32 10.74
C ARG A 173 25.59 9.90 10.91
N GLU A 174 26.37 9.98 9.84
CA GLU A 174 27.70 10.60 9.81
C GLU A 174 27.65 12.13 9.63
N GLY A 175 26.46 12.70 9.45
CA GLY A 175 26.23 14.15 9.35
C GLY A 175 26.05 14.68 7.92
N ASP A 176 26.17 13.83 6.89
CA ASP A 176 25.85 14.20 5.51
C ASP A 176 24.35 14.06 5.23
N VAL A 177 23.60 15.01 5.81
CA VAL A 177 22.14 15.08 5.73
C VAL A 177 21.67 15.37 4.29
N LEU A 178 22.43 16.14 3.52
CA LEU A 178 22.07 16.53 2.15
C LEU A 178 22.13 15.35 1.18
N ALA A 179 23.11 14.44 1.33
CA ALA A 179 23.16 13.23 0.53
C ALA A 179 21.90 12.35 0.73
N TRP A 180 21.46 12.21 1.98
CA TRP A 180 20.22 11.49 2.30
C TRP A 180 18.98 12.16 1.68
N ILE A 181 18.82 13.48 1.88
CA ILE A 181 17.68 14.23 1.33
C ILE A 181 17.63 14.09 -0.19
N SER A 182 18.78 14.21 -0.87
CA SER A 182 18.87 14.11 -2.32
C SER A 182 18.41 12.73 -2.81
N PHE A 183 18.91 11.66 -2.19
CA PHE A 183 18.49 10.29 -2.50
C PHE A 183 17.00 10.07 -2.23
N PHE A 184 16.48 10.55 -1.10
CA PHE A 184 15.07 10.40 -0.76
C PHE A 184 14.16 11.10 -1.77
N VAL A 185 14.52 12.32 -2.19
CA VAL A 185 13.75 13.08 -3.19
C VAL A 185 13.78 12.39 -4.56
N GLU A 186 14.92 11.86 -4.98
CA GLU A 186 15.00 11.03 -6.20
C GLU A 186 14.07 9.80 -6.12
N ALA A 187 14.09 9.09 -4.99
CA ALA A 187 13.22 7.95 -4.76
C ALA A 187 11.73 8.34 -4.78
N ALA A 188 11.39 9.49 -4.19
CA ALA A 188 10.04 10.03 -4.22
C ALA A 188 9.60 10.40 -5.65
N GLN A 189 10.48 11.00 -6.46
CA GLN A 189 10.19 11.32 -7.86
C GLN A 189 9.91 10.08 -8.70
N VAL A 190 10.71 9.01 -8.53
CA VAL A 190 10.44 7.72 -9.17
C VAL A 190 9.08 7.18 -8.73
N ALA A 191 8.78 7.22 -7.43
CA ALA A 191 7.52 6.73 -6.91
C ALA A 191 6.31 7.48 -7.49
N THR A 192 6.38 8.80 -7.59
CA THR A 192 5.34 9.63 -8.23
C THR A 192 5.17 9.27 -9.70
N THR A 193 6.26 9.08 -10.44
CA THR A 193 6.22 8.68 -11.85
C THR A 193 5.53 7.32 -12.02
N LYS A 194 5.87 6.34 -11.18
CA LYS A 194 5.26 5.00 -11.22
C LYS A 194 3.80 4.99 -10.78
N ALA A 195 3.43 5.85 -9.83
CA ALA A 195 2.03 6.04 -9.47
C ALA A 195 1.21 6.63 -10.63
N ALA A 196 1.76 7.61 -11.36
CA ALA A 196 1.10 8.19 -12.53
C ALA A 196 0.93 7.16 -13.67
N GLU A 197 1.98 6.40 -13.99
CA GLU A 197 1.89 5.33 -15.00
C GLU A 197 0.83 4.27 -14.67
N LEU A 198 0.71 3.90 -13.39
CA LEU A 198 -0.34 2.98 -12.93
C LEU A 198 -1.73 3.60 -13.05
N ALA A 199 -1.88 4.88 -12.70
CA ALA A 199 -3.15 5.59 -12.84
C ALA A 199 -3.60 5.66 -14.31
N ASP A 200 -2.69 5.94 -15.23
CA ASP A 200 -2.95 5.92 -16.68
C ASP A 200 -3.36 4.52 -17.16
N SER A 201 -2.69 3.48 -16.65
CA SER A 201 -3.00 2.09 -17.00
C SER A 201 -4.39 1.67 -16.49
N VAL A 202 -4.78 2.11 -15.30
CA VAL A 202 -6.13 1.89 -14.76
C VAL A 202 -7.17 2.63 -15.61
N ALA A 203 -6.92 3.89 -15.97
CA ALA A 203 -7.84 4.66 -16.82
C ALA A 203 -8.02 4.02 -18.20
N ALA A 204 -6.94 3.51 -18.80
CA ALA A 204 -6.99 2.77 -20.05
C ALA A 204 -7.80 1.47 -19.92
N LEU A 205 -7.62 0.73 -18.83
CA LEU A 205 -8.39 -0.49 -18.56
C LEU A 205 -9.90 -0.20 -18.40
N GLU A 206 -10.25 0.86 -17.69
CA GLU A 206 -11.65 1.27 -17.57
C GLU A 206 -12.29 1.63 -18.92
N ALA A 207 -11.53 2.30 -19.80
CA ALA A 207 -11.98 2.61 -21.15
C ALA A 207 -12.18 1.34 -21.99
N GLU A 208 -11.23 0.40 -21.93
CA GLU A 208 -11.34 -0.90 -22.61
C GLU A 208 -12.57 -1.69 -22.12
N TRP A 209 -12.83 -1.71 -20.82
CA TRP A 209 -14.02 -2.35 -20.27
C TRP A 209 -15.30 -1.67 -20.72
N MET A 210 -15.34 -0.34 -20.80
CA MET A 210 -16.49 0.38 -21.32
C MET A 210 -16.78 -0.03 -22.77
N ASP A 211 -15.74 -0.16 -23.59
CA ASP A 211 -15.87 -0.63 -24.96
C ASP A 211 -16.37 -2.08 -25.00
N LYS A 212 -15.79 -3.00 -24.21
CA LYS A 212 -16.23 -4.40 -24.11
C LYS A 212 -17.73 -4.51 -23.77
N VAL A 213 -18.21 -3.75 -22.76
CA VAL A 213 -19.63 -3.74 -22.41
C VAL A 213 -20.49 -3.21 -23.55
N ASN A 214 -20.11 -2.10 -24.17
CA ASN A 214 -20.90 -1.51 -25.26
C ASN A 214 -20.97 -2.43 -26.48
N HIS A 215 -19.87 -3.08 -26.86
CA HIS A 215 -19.83 -4.08 -27.92
C HIS A 215 -20.75 -5.27 -27.61
N HIS A 216 -20.68 -5.81 -26.39
CA HIS A 216 -21.56 -6.89 -25.95
C HIS A 216 -23.04 -6.48 -26.04
N ARG A 217 -23.39 -5.28 -25.58
CA ARG A 217 -24.76 -4.74 -25.64
C ARG A 217 -25.26 -4.58 -27.07
N THR A 218 -24.42 -4.09 -27.99
CA THR A 218 -24.75 -3.98 -29.41
C THR A 218 -24.96 -5.36 -30.04
N ALA A 219 -24.14 -6.35 -29.68
CA ALA A 219 -24.33 -7.74 -30.13
C ALA A 219 -25.67 -8.33 -29.65
N GLN A 220 -26.18 -7.90 -28.48
CA GLN A 220 -27.50 -8.24 -27.95
C GLN A 220 -28.65 -7.36 -28.52
N GLY A 221 -28.39 -6.58 -29.57
CA GLY A 221 -29.39 -5.74 -30.25
C GLY A 221 -29.67 -4.38 -29.59
N SER A 222 -28.86 -3.96 -28.61
CA SER A 222 -28.99 -2.63 -28.02
C SER A 222 -28.44 -1.55 -28.94
N THR A 223 -29.24 -0.50 -29.18
CA THR A 223 -28.81 0.69 -29.93
C THR A 223 -28.24 1.80 -29.05
N ARG A 224 -28.24 1.61 -27.72
CA ARG A 224 -27.82 2.62 -26.75
C ARG A 224 -26.62 2.13 -25.95
N ALA A 225 -25.63 3.02 -25.84
CA ALA A 225 -24.50 2.85 -24.94
C ALA A 225 -24.95 2.66 -23.48
N LEU A 226 -24.07 2.08 -22.68
CA LEU A 226 -24.27 1.92 -21.25
C LEU A 226 -24.53 3.28 -20.59
N LYS A 227 -25.59 3.36 -19.78
CA LYS A 227 -25.95 4.61 -19.10
C LYS A 227 -25.06 4.81 -17.88
N SER A 228 -24.57 6.02 -17.68
CA SER A 228 -23.72 6.38 -16.54
C SER A 228 -24.36 6.17 -15.17
N ASN A 229 -25.69 6.13 -15.09
CA ASN A 229 -26.42 5.88 -13.84
C ASN A 229 -26.81 4.41 -13.64
N SER A 230 -26.48 3.50 -14.56
CA SER A 230 -26.83 2.09 -14.41
C SER A 230 -25.98 1.40 -13.34
N THR A 231 -26.53 0.36 -12.73
CA THR A 231 -25.79 -0.47 -11.75
C THR A 231 -24.53 -1.04 -12.38
N GLU A 232 -24.58 -1.47 -13.65
CA GLU A 232 -23.41 -2.02 -14.33
C GLU A 232 -22.31 -0.98 -14.51
N PHE A 233 -22.67 0.26 -14.87
CA PHE A 233 -21.70 1.36 -15.01
C PHE A 233 -21.06 1.70 -13.65
N GLN A 234 -21.87 1.86 -12.60
CA GLN A 234 -21.38 2.19 -11.27
C GLN A 234 -20.47 1.08 -10.71
N LEU A 235 -20.82 -0.19 -10.96
CA LEU A 235 -20.00 -1.33 -10.60
C LEU A 235 -18.66 -1.29 -11.36
N LEU A 236 -18.69 -1.11 -12.68
CA LEU A 236 -17.49 -1.04 -13.53
C LEU A 236 -16.50 0.02 -13.03
N LYS A 237 -16.99 1.20 -12.63
CA LYS A 237 -16.18 2.28 -12.04
C LYS A 237 -15.56 1.96 -10.68
N LYS A 238 -16.11 0.99 -9.96
CA LYS A 238 -15.65 0.55 -8.63
C LYS A 238 -14.70 -0.65 -8.68
N LEU A 239 -14.70 -1.41 -9.78
CA LEU A 239 -13.90 -2.62 -9.95
C LEU A 239 -12.37 -2.43 -9.77
N PRO A 240 -11.73 -1.31 -10.17
CA PRO A 240 -10.30 -1.13 -9.91
C PRO A 240 -9.92 -1.19 -8.43
N ALA A 241 -10.77 -0.63 -7.54
CA ALA A 241 -10.57 -0.69 -6.09
C ALA A 241 -11.04 -2.03 -5.49
N MET A 242 -11.96 -2.70 -6.17
CA MET A 242 -12.61 -3.95 -5.76
C MET A 242 -12.57 -5.00 -6.88
N PRO A 243 -11.39 -5.55 -7.19
CA PRO A 243 -11.24 -6.50 -8.29
C PRO A 243 -11.83 -7.88 -8.00
N LEU A 244 -12.32 -8.08 -6.78
CA LEU A 244 -13.09 -9.24 -6.36
C LEU A 244 -14.35 -8.75 -5.66
N VAL A 245 -15.50 -9.16 -6.18
CA VAL A 245 -16.80 -8.79 -5.63
C VAL A 245 -17.72 -10.00 -5.54
N THR A 246 -18.61 -9.95 -4.57
CA THR A 246 -19.74 -10.86 -4.41
C THR A 246 -21.04 -10.04 -4.48
N VAL A 247 -22.18 -10.70 -4.64
CA VAL A 247 -23.48 -10.01 -4.64
C VAL A 247 -23.69 -9.17 -3.37
N PRO A 248 -23.44 -9.67 -2.15
CA PRO A 248 -23.50 -8.85 -0.93
C PRO A 248 -22.64 -7.57 -0.99
N ILE A 249 -21.38 -7.69 -1.44
CA ILE A 249 -20.47 -6.55 -1.56
C ILE A 249 -21.03 -5.50 -2.52
N VAL A 250 -21.48 -5.92 -3.71
CA VAL A 250 -22.08 -4.99 -4.70
C VAL A 250 -23.29 -4.27 -4.13
N LYS A 251 -24.15 -4.98 -3.38
CA LYS A 251 -25.33 -4.38 -2.76
C LYS A 251 -24.95 -3.31 -1.73
N SER A 252 -23.99 -3.62 -0.87
CA SER A 252 -23.49 -2.69 0.15
C SER A 252 -22.86 -1.46 -0.51
N GLU A 253 -21.96 -1.67 -1.46
CA GLU A 253 -21.14 -0.62 -2.09
C GLU A 253 -21.90 0.30 -3.04
N LEU A 254 -22.99 -0.19 -3.64
CA LEU A 254 -23.86 0.59 -4.52
C LEU A 254 -25.15 1.06 -3.83
N GLY A 255 -25.37 0.69 -2.57
CA GLY A 255 -26.59 1.03 -1.83
C GLY A 255 -27.86 0.45 -2.45
N ILE A 256 -27.79 -0.71 -3.10
CA ILE A 256 -28.94 -1.34 -3.77
C ILE A 256 -29.52 -2.50 -2.96
N SER A 257 -30.84 -2.51 -2.77
CA SER A 257 -31.53 -3.57 -2.01
C SER A 257 -31.76 -4.83 -2.84
N SER A 258 -31.87 -4.68 -4.16
CA SER A 258 -32.24 -5.77 -5.08
C SER A 258 -31.07 -6.71 -5.35
N THR A 259 -31.24 -7.97 -4.94
CA THR A 259 -30.28 -9.05 -5.21
C THR A 259 -30.23 -9.43 -6.69
N SER A 260 -31.37 -9.42 -7.39
CA SER A 260 -31.42 -9.70 -8.83
C SER A 260 -30.68 -8.62 -9.61
N THR A 261 -30.92 -7.34 -9.33
CA THR A 261 -30.23 -6.23 -10.01
C THR A 261 -28.71 -6.28 -9.83
N ALA A 262 -28.23 -6.62 -8.63
CA ALA A 262 -26.80 -6.81 -8.39
C ALA A 262 -26.23 -7.99 -9.19
N ARG A 263 -26.96 -9.11 -9.24
CA ARG A 263 -26.57 -10.31 -9.99
C ARG A 263 -26.59 -10.06 -11.51
N ASP A 264 -27.62 -9.41 -12.03
CA ASP A 264 -27.74 -9.09 -13.45
C ASP A 264 -26.58 -8.19 -13.92
N ALA A 265 -26.17 -7.23 -13.09
CA ALA A 265 -25.00 -6.41 -13.39
C ALA A 265 -23.70 -7.22 -13.45
N LEU A 266 -23.49 -8.10 -12.46
CA LEU A 266 -22.33 -8.99 -12.41
C LEU A 266 -22.32 -9.99 -13.58
N ASP A 267 -23.48 -10.52 -13.94
CA ASP A 267 -23.64 -11.44 -15.07
C ASP A 267 -23.39 -10.73 -16.39
N SER A 268 -23.93 -9.52 -16.58
CA SER A 268 -23.67 -8.72 -17.78
C SER A 268 -22.18 -8.40 -17.97
N LEU A 269 -21.46 -8.05 -16.90
CA LEU A 269 -20.02 -7.83 -16.97
C LEU A 269 -19.23 -9.13 -17.19
N THR A 270 -19.74 -10.26 -16.70
CA THR A 270 -19.18 -11.59 -16.99
C THR A 270 -19.32 -11.92 -18.47
N ASP A 271 -20.50 -11.72 -19.03
CA ASP A 271 -20.83 -12.04 -20.42
C ASP A 271 -20.10 -11.10 -21.41
N ALA A 272 -19.75 -9.90 -20.97
CA ALA A 272 -18.87 -8.98 -21.69
C ALA A 272 -17.38 -9.35 -21.59
N GLY A 273 -17.02 -10.38 -20.83
CA GLY A 273 -15.64 -10.86 -20.67
C GLY A 273 -14.78 -10.02 -19.73
N ILE A 274 -15.39 -9.20 -18.86
CA ILE A 274 -14.69 -8.34 -17.89
C ILE A 274 -14.49 -9.06 -16.56
N LEU A 275 -15.47 -9.86 -16.17
CA LEU A 275 -15.44 -10.65 -14.94
C LEU A 275 -15.36 -12.14 -15.23
N ARG A 276 -14.67 -12.86 -14.35
CA ARG A 276 -14.70 -14.33 -14.31
C ARG A 276 -15.38 -14.80 -13.03
N LYS A 277 -16.35 -15.70 -13.18
CA LYS A 277 -17.02 -16.37 -12.05
C LYS A 277 -16.14 -17.47 -11.47
N LYS A 278 -16.05 -17.53 -10.14
CA LYS A 278 -15.40 -18.65 -9.43
C LYS A 278 -16.02 -18.84 -8.06
N VAL A 279 -16.23 -20.10 -7.70
CA VAL A 279 -16.66 -20.47 -6.35
C VAL A 279 -15.50 -20.25 -5.37
N ILE A 280 -15.79 -19.59 -4.25
CA ILE A 280 -14.86 -19.26 -3.17
C ILE A 280 -15.42 -19.76 -1.82
N GLY A 281 -14.53 -20.06 -0.87
CA GLY A 281 -14.88 -20.38 0.50
C GLY A 281 -15.53 -21.77 0.73
N VAL A 282 -15.66 -22.13 2.00
CA VAL A 282 -16.40 -23.31 2.45
C VAL A 282 -17.87 -22.90 2.50
N GLY A 283 -18.69 -23.44 1.60
CA GLY A 283 -20.10 -23.04 1.43
C GLY A 283 -20.49 -22.67 0.01
N GLY A 284 -19.52 -22.61 -0.91
CA GLY A 284 -19.81 -22.48 -2.34
C GLY A 284 -20.20 -21.07 -2.77
N LEU A 285 -19.74 -20.03 -2.07
CA LEU A 285 -20.06 -18.64 -2.38
C LEU A 285 -19.52 -18.29 -3.78
N LEU A 286 -20.34 -17.66 -4.61
CA LEU A 286 -19.93 -17.26 -5.96
C LEU A 286 -19.27 -15.88 -5.93
N GLY A 287 -17.97 -15.84 -6.26
CA GLY A 287 -17.20 -14.61 -6.46
C GLY A 287 -17.00 -14.27 -7.93
N TYR A 288 -16.84 -12.98 -8.21
CA TYR A 288 -16.60 -12.43 -9.54
C TYR A 288 -15.28 -11.67 -9.52
N PHE A 289 -14.39 -12.00 -10.46
CA PHE A 289 -13.00 -11.57 -10.48
C PHE A 289 -12.73 -10.73 -11.73
N ALA A 290 -12.22 -9.51 -11.54
CA ALA A 290 -11.64 -8.69 -12.58
C ALA A 290 -10.15 -9.05 -12.72
N ASP A 291 -9.86 -10.13 -13.45
CA ASP A 291 -8.49 -10.63 -13.62
C ASP A 291 -7.54 -9.56 -14.14
N ASP A 292 -8.00 -8.69 -15.05
CA ASP A 292 -7.23 -7.58 -15.62
C ASP A 292 -6.66 -6.61 -14.57
N VAL A 293 -7.34 -6.40 -13.43
CA VAL A 293 -6.82 -5.54 -12.37
C VAL A 293 -5.68 -6.22 -11.62
N PHE A 294 -5.82 -7.52 -11.32
CA PHE A 294 -4.72 -8.29 -10.74
C PHE A 294 -3.51 -8.30 -11.68
N MET A 295 -3.77 -8.34 -12.99
CA MET A 295 -2.74 -8.21 -14.01
C MET A 295 -1.97 -6.88 -13.94
N LEU A 296 -2.67 -5.75 -13.83
CA LEU A 296 -2.04 -4.44 -13.67
C LEU A 296 -1.22 -4.34 -12.37
N VAL A 297 -1.74 -4.89 -11.26
CA VAL A 297 -1.03 -4.90 -9.98
C VAL A 297 0.25 -5.72 -10.07
N ASP A 298 0.20 -6.92 -10.66
CA ASP A 298 1.37 -7.76 -10.88
C ASP A 298 2.45 -7.03 -11.69
N ASP A 299 2.06 -6.34 -12.76
CA ASP A 299 2.97 -5.58 -13.61
C ASP A 299 3.61 -4.41 -12.86
N ALA A 300 2.83 -3.68 -12.05
CA ALA A 300 3.33 -2.60 -11.21
C ALA A 300 4.31 -3.11 -10.13
N GLU A 301 4.00 -4.23 -9.48
CA GLU A 301 4.89 -4.86 -8.50
C GLU A 301 6.21 -5.28 -9.14
N ARG A 302 6.15 -5.87 -10.34
CA ARG A 302 7.31 -6.26 -11.13
C ARG A 302 8.16 -5.07 -11.51
N GLN A 303 7.57 -3.98 -12.00
CA GLN A 303 8.31 -2.75 -12.28
C GLN A 303 9.02 -2.27 -11.02
N LEU A 304 8.31 -2.14 -9.91
CA LEU A 304 8.87 -1.62 -8.66
C LEU A 304 9.90 -2.55 -8.02
N ALA A 305 10.01 -3.82 -8.40
CA ALA A 305 10.96 -4.76 -7.82
C ALA A 305 12.36 -4.72 -8.46
N SER A 306 12.55 -3.95 -9.52
CA SER A 306 13.82 -3.86 -10.27
C SER A 306 14.49 -2.51 -10.04
N THR A 307 15.81 -2.49 -9.96
CA THR A 307 16.62 -1.26 -9.80
C THR A 307 16.55 -0.31 -11.00
N GLN A 308 16.12 -0.80 -12.16
CA GLN A 308 15.81 0.02 -13.34
C GLN A 308 14.31 0.23 -13.53
N PHE A 309 13.52 -0.14 -12.52
CA PHE A 309 12.07 -0.13 -12.50
C PHE A 309 11.41 -0.86 -13.67
N ASN A 310 12.11 -1.87 -14.19
CA ASN A 310 11.67 -2.73 -15.29
C ASN A 310 12.42 -4.06 -15.22
N THR A 311 11.70 -5.12 -14.87
CA THR A 311 12.25 -6.47 -14.73
C THR A 311 12.77 -7.09 -16.03
N ARG A 312 12.54 -6.46 -17.20
CA ARG A 312 13.18 -6.83 -18.46
C ARG A 312 14.58 -6.22 -18.63
N LEU A 313 14.88 -5.15 -17.91
CA LEU A 313 16.16 -4.44 -17.98
C LEU A 313 17.11 -4.82 -16.84
N SER A 314 16.59 -5.12 -15.65
CA SER A 314 17.37 -5.69 -14.54
C SER A 314 16.54 -6.67 -13.71
N PRO A 315 17.17 -7.70 -13.10
CA PRO A 315 16.44 -8.68 -12.29
C PRO A 315 15.79 -8.04 -11.06
N PRO A 316 14.76 -8.70 -10.48
CA PRO A 316 14.15 -8.23 -9.23
C PRO A 316 15.13 -8.34 -8.05
N THR A 317 15.06 -7.39 -7.13
CA THR A 317 15.92 -7.32 -5.93
C THR A 317 15.14 -7.66 -4.67
N GLY A 318 15.67 -8.59 -3.86
CA GLY A 318 15.27 -8.79 -2.46
C GLY A 318 13.84 -9.31 -2.22
N ARG A 319 13.02 -9.53 -3.25
CA ARG A 319 11.65 -10.04 -3.13
C ARG A 319 11.24 -10.90 -4.32
N ALA A 320 10.40 -11.90 -4.05
CA ALA A 320 9.74 -12.67 -5.09
C ALA A 320 8.79 -11.75 -5.89
N VAL A 321 8.71 -11.96 -7.19
CA VAL A 321 7.80 -11.23 -8.07
C VAL A 321 6.91 -12.22 -8.83
N PRO A 322 5.68 -11.83 -9.21
CA PRO A 322 4.84 -12.62 -10.10
C PRO A 322 5.59 -13.04 -11.37
N ALA A 323 5.29 -14.19 -11.96
CA ALA A 323 6.00 -14.68 -13.16
C ALA A 323 5.85 -13.71 -14.35
N LEU A 324 6.84 -13.69 -15.25
CA LEU A 324 6.69 -13.01 -16.54
C LEU A 324 5.57 -13.71 -17.31
N ARG A 325 4.65 -12.93 -17.88
CA ARG A 325 3.73 -13.45 -18.89
C ARG A 325 4.43 -13.46 -20.23
N ASP A 326 4.28 -14.57 -20.96
CA ASP A 326 4.54 -14.59 -22.40
C ASP A 326 3.50 -13.68 -23.07
N LYS A 327 3.97 -12.81 -23.97
CA LYS A 327 3.11 -11.90 -24.74
C LYS A 327 2.30 -12.66 -25.78
#